data_AF-A0A1Y1UQ22-F1
#
_entry.id   AF-A0A1Y1UQ22-F1
#
_cell.length_a   1.000
_cell.length_b   1.000
_cell.length_c   1.000
_cell.angle_alpha   90.00
_cell.angle_beta   90.00
_cell.angle_gamma   90.00
#
_symmetry.space_group_name_H-M   'P 1'
#
loop_
_entity.id
_entity.type
_entity.pdbx_description
1 polymer ?
#
loop_
_entity_poly.entity_id
_entity_poly.type
_entity_poly.pdbx_seq_one_letter_code
_entity_poly.pdbx_strand_id
1 'polypeptide(L)'
;MAIQAMHPFLAPPPNGGLASMGAYVSQALPPISTPAVDSRYCADELLVGQDEGASFGTWCGKYYQVGAPQPTARPEGSLFDYPPKSEQPLFDFQCTTKSSIYIEGDDHYDPPMILVDTNITHDIGQPYHSDWSSKVRVDVWVDNDHYLGGDDFVMNTLGNLIPFNVSSLKAGSTKHNLTCKAQVHGQVYYTTSTLTYLPPNPYGGNTVKIDRKTQALLVRNETSGDKAWQTLIPFGYYDSYNTSTSLQVCGNSSNCGEDARSDTLNRLRMAKDLGFNLVHTVPPGGFYPYTFDAEATAQFEEYISTAESLGLYIQYDMRNSFKNLSSVAYQIDYLRNRSNILLWYSGDEPDGAVDPIDSTKLAYETIYTHDGYHPVSLVLNCENYFFEEYALQGSDIIMVDPYSIALNAAWSKTYNTIVTENFGVSGCDGCVGNFYDISNRVEASRDRARLRGQWRNKPTWIVPQSFDDAQLEFWYRAPYGSENACNNILGWNHGAQGSVAWNSQYSTQELLRNSSAIAHLVFSQRRFLLEAYETRRQILSDQPYPGMNGIDIASWTIEDINGTGKTERLIMAVNAQYGRGEESWTFGLQDFLGTVKEVLYGNVAKGPNGEPVFMLPRTSVAAVILEE
;
A
#
# COMPACT_ATOMS: atom_id res chain seq x y z
N MET A 1 70.84 -9.63 21.51
CA MET A 1 70.71 -10.25 22.85
C MET A 1 69.34 -10.92 22.87
N ALA A 2 69.26 -12.22 22.54
CA ALA A 2 69.19 -13.35 23.50
C ALA A 2 67.89 -13.27 24.34
N ILE A 3 66.79 -13.91 23.93
CA ILE A 3 66.39 -15.33 24.13
C ILE A 3 66.19 -15.72 25.61
N GLN A 4 64.93 -16.00 26.00
CA GLN A 4 64.41 -17.17 26.76
C GLN A 4 63.00 -16.83 27.29
N ALA A 5 61.86 -17.35 26.83
CA ALA A 5 61.37 -18.74 26.71
C ALA A 5 61.06 -19.43 28.06
N MET A 6 59.78 -19.76 28.31
CA MET A 6 59.29 -21.09 28.73
C MET A 6 57.74 -21.13 28.88
N HIS A 7 57.11 -21.97 28.03
CA HIS A 7 55.79 -22.63 28.18
C HIS A 7 55.94 -23.92 29.04
N PRO A 8 54.96 -24.86 29.22
CA PRO A 8 53.50 -24.91 28.93
C PRO A 8 52.65 -25.45 30.12
N PHE A 9 51.32 -25.64 29.98
CA PHE A 9 50.61 -26.94 30.18
C PHE A 9 49.08 -26.84 29.94
N LEU A 10 48.63 -27.61 28.93
CA LEU A 10 47.39 -28.41 28.70
C LEU A 10 45.94 -27.91 29.05
N ALA A 11 45.05 -28.16 28.06
CA ALA A 11 43.59 -27.92 27.90
C ALA A 11 42.67 -28.86 28.75
N PRO A 12 41.29 -28.88 28.66
CA PRO A 12 40.32 -28.24 27.74
C PRO A 12 39.02 -27.64 28.43
N PRO A 13 37.92 -27.25 27.71
CA PRO A 13 36.95 -26.20 28.11
C PRO A 13 35.66 -26.70 28.81
N PRO A 14 34.76 -25.78 29.21
CA PRO A 14 33.42 -25.84 28.60
C PRO A 14 32.71 -24.48 28.33
N ASN A 15 32.00 -24.46 27.20
CA ASN A 15 30.65 -23.94 26.91
C ASN A 15 30.10 -22.68 27.63
N GLY A 16 29.79 -21.68 26.82
CA GLY A 16 28.39 -21.36 26.45
C GLY A 16 27.55 -20.56 27.44
N GLY A 17 27.28 -19.30 27.10
CA GLY A 17 26.25 -18.47 27.74
C GLY A 17 25.83 -17.31 26.83
N LEU A 18 24.80 -17.56 26.01
CA LEU A 18 24.04 -16.56 25.26
C LEU A 18 23.32 -15.63 26.23
N ALA A 19 23.52 -14.32 26.07
CA ALA A 19 22.83 -13.31 26.85
C ALA A 19 21.41 -13.08 26.29
N SER A 20 20.42 -13.28 27.17
CA SER A 20 19.01 -12.94 27.01
C SER A 20 18.80 -11.43 26.87
N MET A 21 18.06 -10.99 25.86
CA MET A 21 17.40 -9.68 25.88
C MET A 21 16.22 -9.75 26.85
N GLY A 22 16.26 -8.95 27.91
CA GLY A 22 15.19 -8.79 28.87
C GLY A 22 15.05 -7.33 29.27
N ALA A 23 13.81 -6.85 29.21
CA ALA A 23 13.17 -5.78 29.99
C ALA A 23 13.98 -4.51 30.32
N TYR A 24 13.54 -3.36 29.79
CA TYR A 24 13.91 -2.05 30.35
C TYR A 24 12.71 -1.34 30.98
N VAL A 25 12.90 -1.06 32.26
CA VAL A 25 12.08 -0.25 33.16
C VAL A 25 12.29 1.23 32.87
N SER A 26 11.21 2.00 33.00
CA SER A 26 11.12 3.45 32.87
C SER A 26 12.18 4.22 33.66
N GLN A 27 12.83 5.19 33.01
CA GLN A 27 13.34 6.37 33.70
C GLN A 27 12.73 7.61 33.05
N ALA A 28 12.02 8.40 33.87
CA ALA A 28 11.40 9.65 33.45
C ALA A 28 12.47 10.71 33.15
N LEU A 29 12.42 11.27 31.95
CA LEU A 29 13.15 12.48 31.58
C LEU A 29 12.24 13.72 31.79
N PRO A 30 12.81 14.89 32.13
CA PRO A 30 12.04 16.09 32.44
C PRO A 30 11.34 16.65 31.19
N PRO A 31 10.21 17.38 31.36
CA PRO A 31 9.41 17.85 30.24
C PRO A 31 10.16 18.92 29.44
N ILE A 32 10.41 18.64 28.16
CA ILE A 32 10.78 19.66 27.18
C ILE A 32 9.46 20.30 26.73
N SER A 33 9.29 21.59 26.99
CA SER A 33 8.16 22.37 26.50
C SER A 33 8.23 22.46 24.98
N THR A 34 7.30 21.81 24.28
CA THR A 34 7.08 21.97 22.85
C THR A 34 6.36 23.31 22.59
N PRO A 35 6.80 24.13 21.62
CA PRO A 35 6.02 25.29 21.18
C PRO A 35 4.76 24.81 20.45
N ALA A 36 3.68 25.57 20.57
CA ALA A 36 2.42 25.31 19.87
C ALA A 36 2.62 25.34 18.35
N VAL A 37 2.21 24.26 17.69
CA VAL A 37 2.17 24.11 16.22
C VAL A 37 0.84 24.68 15.71
N ASP A 38 0.89 25.55 14.71
CA ASP A 38 -0.28 26.13 14.05
C ASP A 38 -0.60 25.29 12.79
N SER A 39 -1.68 24.51 12.87
CA SER A 39 -2.12 23.46 11.93
C SER A 39 -3.09 23.97 10.87
N ARG A 40 -2.64 24.87 10.00
CA ARG A 40 -3.47 25.41 8.90
C ARG A 40 -3.57 24.52 7.65
N TYR A 41 -3.10 23.28 7.66
CA TYR A 41 -2.87 22.54 6.42
C TYR A 41 -4.00 21.62 5.91
N CYS A 42 -5.12 21.46 6.61
CA CYS A 42 -6.32 20.79 6.08
C CYS A 42 -7.59 21.68 6.04
N ALA A 43 -7.47 22.98 6.33
CA ALA A 43 -8.62 23.89 6.41
C ALA A 43 -8.64 25.04 5.38
N ASP A 44 -7.57 25.24 4.61
CA ASP A 44 -7.41 26.41 3.72
C ASP A 44 -7.87 26.17 2.25
N GLU A 45 -9.00 25.50 2.03
CA GLU A 45 -9.68 25.47 0.71
C GLU A 45 -11.13 25.98 0.70
N LEU A 46 -11.55 26.77 1.70
CA LEU A 46 -12.90 27.36 1.70
C LEU A 46 -12.89 28.85 1.91
N LEU A 47 -12.41 29.65 0.94
CA LEU A 47 -12.90 31.03 0.77
C LEU A 47 -12.75 31.51 -0.69
N VAL A 48 -13.72 31.16 -1.55
CA VAL A 48 -14.09 32.02 -2.68
C VAL A 48 -15.51 32.50 -2.44
N GLY A 49 -15.63 33.78 -2.11
CA GLY A 49 -16.90 34.40 -1.73
C GLY A 49 -17.86 34.61 -2.90
N GLN A 50 -19.15 34.47 -2.60
CA GLN A 50 -20.25 35.39 -2.94
C GLN A 50 -21.46 35.02 -2.06
N ASP A 51 -22.21 36.03 -1.61
CA ASP A 51 -23.33 35.95 -0.65
C ASP A 51 -24.36 34.84 -0.95
N GLU A 52 -24.85 34.13 0.09
CA GLU A 52 -26.25 33.63 0.32
C GLU A 52 -26.28 32.39 1.26
N GLY A 53 -26.87 32.53 2.46
CA GLY A 53 -27.14 31.40 3.38
C GLY A 53 -25.89 30.80 4.05
N ALA A 54 -26.05 30.14 5.20
CA ALA A 54 -24.95 29.37 5.77
C ALA A 54 -24.71 28.13 4.89
N SER A 55 -23.65 28.12 4.07
CA SER A 55 -23.21 26.93 3.34
C SER A 55 -22.37 26.07 4.28
N PHE A 56 -22.84 24.86 4.59
CA PHE A 56 -22.11 23.90 5.42
C PHE A 56 -21.25 22.99 4.55
N GLY A 57 -20.02 22.71 5.00
CA GLY A 57 -19.12 21.78 4.34
C GLY A 57 -19.61 20.32 4.44
N THR A 58 -19.23 19.52 3.45
CA THR A 58 -19.47 18.07 3.42
C THR A 58 -18.16 17.29 3.34
N TRP A 59 -18.13 16.11 3.95
CA TRP A 59 -17.04 15.13 3.83
C TRP A 59 -17.63 13.74 3.59
N CYS A 60 -17.16 13.02 2.57
CA CYS A 60 -17.75 11.71 2.16
C CYS A 60 -19.28 11.78 1.92
N GLY A 61 -19.76 12.92 1.43
CA GLY A 61 -21.19 13.19 1.24
C GLY A 61 -21.99 13.50 2.52
N LYS A 62 -21.33 13.72 3.66
CA LYS A 62 -21.96 14.01 4.96
C LYS A 62 -21.67 15.43 5.41
N TYR A 63 -22.68 16.16 5.87
CA TYR A 63 -22.44 17.40 6.62
C TYR A 63 -21.75 17.08 7.95
N TYR A 64 -20.86 17.95 8.43
CA TYR A 64 -20.09 17.68 9.65
C TYR A 64 -20.04 18.81 10.69
N GLN A 65 -20.50 20.01 10.34
CA GLN A 65 -20.38 21.20 11.18
C GLN A 65 -21.57 21.37 12.13
N VAL A 66 -21.34 22.02 13.28
CA VAL A 66 -22.42 22.38 14.21
C VAL A 66 -23.47 23.24 13.50
N GLY A 67 -24.74 22.88 13.66
CA GLY A 67 -25.86 23.59 13.05
C GLY A 67 -26.19 23.18 11.61
N ALA A 68 -25.38 22.30 11.00
CA ALA A 68 -25.65 21.78 9.67
C ALA A 68 -26.87 20.84 9.64
N PRO A 69 -27.53 20.69 8.48
CA PRO A 69 -28.57 19.68 8.30
C PRO A 69 -28.06 18.27 8.64
N GLN A 70 -28.94 17.42 9.16
CA GLN A 70 -28.65 16.01 9.44
C GLN A 70 -29.54 15.12 8.56
N PRO A 71 -29.14 14.84 7.31
CA PRO A 71 -29.87 13.95 6.44
C PRO A 71 -30.01 12.55 7.05
N THR A 72 -31.11 11.87 6.72
CA THR A 72 -31.34 10.48 7.13
C THR A 72 -30.63 9.46 6.25
N ALA A 73 -30.05 9.90 5.13
CA ALA A 73 -29.36 9.05 4.16
C ALA A 73 -28.29 9.87 3.41
N ARG A 74 -27.27 9.18 2.91
CA ARG A 74 -26.30 9.73 1.95
C ARG A 74 -26.96 10.01 0.58
N PRO A 75 -26.31 10.81 -0.29
CA PRO A 75 -26.79 11.02 -1.65
C PRO A 75 -27.06 9.68 -2.35
N GLU A 76 -28.20 9.58 -3.06
CA GLU A 76 -28.57 8.38 -3.78
C GLU A 76 -27.49 7.99 -4.80
N GLY A 77 -27.17 6.70 -4.89
CA GLY A 77 -26.14 6.19 -5.79
C GLY A 77 -24.70 6.48 -5.37
N SER A 78 -24.47 7.17 -4.24
CA SER A 78 -23.11 7.51 -3.80
C SER A 78 -22.38 6.41 -3.07
N LEU A 79 -23.06 5.36 -2.62
CA LEU A 79 -22.44 4.23 -1.94
C LEU A 79 -22.22 3.08 -2.92
N PHE A 80 -21.13 2.34 -2.75
CA PHE A 80 -20.84 1.16 -3.58
C PHE A 80 -21.98 0.15 -3.57
N ASP A 81 -22.43 -0.26 -4.77
CA ASP A 81 -23.49 -1.23 -4.96
C ASP A 81 -22.95 -2.68 -4.95
N TYR A 82 -23.28 -3.43 -3.90
CA TYR A 82 -22.86 -4.82 -3.75
C TYR A 82 -23.85 -5.75 -4.47
N PRO A 83 -23.39 -6.62 -5.38
CA PRO A 83 -24.28 -7.55 -6.06
C PRO A 83 -24.89 -8.56 -5.08
N PRO A 84 -26.14 -8.99 -5.31
CA PRO A 84 -26.76 -10.02 -4.49
C PRO A 84 -26.04 -11.36 -4.68
N LYS A 85 -25.99 -12.17 -3.61
CA LYS A 85 -25.46 -13.53 -3.70
C LYS A 85 -26.41 -14.44 -4.48
N SER A 86 -25.85 -15.21 -5.41
CA SER A 86 -26.51 -16.27 -6.16
C SER A 86 -26.51 -17.58 -5.36
N GLU A 87 -27.66 -18.25 -5.32
CA GLU A 87 -27.78 -19.63 -4.78
C GLU A 87 -27.07 -20.67 -5.67
N GLN A 88 -26.79 -20.33 -6.94
CA GLN A 88 -26.08 -21.18 -7.89
C GLN A 88 -24.62 -20.72 -8.07
N PRO A 89 -23.67 -21.64 -8.27
CA PRO A 89 -22.30 -21.28 -8.59
C PRO A 89 -22.20 -20.44 -9.87
N LEU A 90 -21.32 -19.45 -9.84
CA LEU A 90 -21.02 -18.54 -10.95
C LEU A 90 -19.56 -18.72 -11.38
N PHE A 91 -19.32 -18.78 -12.67
CA PHE A 91 -17.98 -18.76 -13.26
C PHE A 91 -17.55 -17.31 -13.47
N ASP A 92 -16.63 -16.87 -12.61
CA ASP A 92 -15.93 -15.58 -12.69
C ASP A 92 -14.66 -15.76 -13.53
N PHE A 93 -14.84 -15.70 -14.85
CA PHE A 93 -13.76 -15.83 -15.82
C PHE A 93 -13.09 -14.48 -16.08
N GLN A 94 -11.84 -14.35 -15.63
CA GLN A 94 -11.02 -13.15 -15.86
C GLN A 94 -9.81 -13.48 -16.73
N CYS A 95 -9.47 -12.54 -17.62
CA CYS A 95 -8.37 -12.69 -18.55
C CYS A 95 -7.75 -11.31 -18.83
N THR A 96 -6.48 -11.14 -18.46
CA THR A 96 -5.75 -9.88 -18.57
C THR A 96 -4.27 -10.13 -18.83
N THR A 97 -3.48 -9.14 -19.20
CA THR A 97 -2.02 -9.32 -19.29
C THR A 97 -1.40 -9.46 -17.90
N LYS A 98 -0.39 -10.32 -17.74
CA LYS A 98 0.36 -10.47 -16.47
C LYS A 98 0.98 -9.13 -16.04
N SER A 99 1.58 -8.39 -16.97
CA SER A 99 2.16 -7.07 -16.68
C SER A 99 1.23 -5.95 -17.13
N SER A 100 1.17 -4.84 -16.39
CA SER A 100 0.29 -3.69 -16.72
C SER A 100 0.61 -3.06 -18.08
N ILE A 101 1.89 -3.05 -18.42
CA ILE A 101 2.44 -2.70 -19.72
C ILE A 101 3.50 -3.73 -20.12
N TYR A 102 3.68 -3.91 -21.43
CA TYR A 102 4.86 -4.51 -22.02
C TYR A 102 5.58 -3.46 -22.84
N ILE A 103 6.91 -3.58 -22.94
CA ILE A 103 7.72 -2.69 -23.77
C ILE A 103 8.57 -3.49 -24.75
N GLU A 104 8.91 -2.91 -25.90
CA GLU A 104 9.73 -3.59 -26.91
C GLU A 104 11.02 -4.16 -26.29
N GLY A 105 11.24 -5.46 -26.52
CA GLY A 105 12.38 -6.20 -25.97
C GLY A 105 12.11 -6.91 -24.65
N ASP A 106 10.91 -6.80 -24.06
CA ASP A 106 10.53 -7.54 -22.85
C ASP A 106 10.62 -9.06 -22.99
N ASP A 107 10.52 -9.61 -24.21
CA ASP A 107 10.66 -11.06 -24.49
C ASP A 107 11.92 -11.69 -23.87
N HIS A 108 12.98 -10.89 -23.64
CA HIS A 108 14.23 -11.35 -23.05
C HIS A 108 14.30 -11.24 -21.52
N TYR A 109 13.47 -10.39 -20.89
CA TYR A 109 13.62 -9.99 -19.48
C TYR A 109 12.35 -10.18 -18.63
N ASP A 110 11.16 -10.04 -19.21
CA ASP A 110 9.85 -10.39 -18.63
C ASP A 110 8.96 -10.91 -19.76
N PRO A 111 9.11 -12.20 -20.16
CA PRO A 111 8.39 -12.76 -21.30
C PRO A 111 6.88 -12.49 -21.21
N PRO A 112 6.24 -11.99 -22.27
CA PRO A 112 4.83 -11.65 -22.24
C PRO A 112 3.92 -12.84 -21.92
N MET A 113 3.03 -12.65 -20.95
CA MET A 113 2.05 -13.65 -20.52
C MET A 113 0.65 -13.05 -20.37
N ILE A 114 -0.35 -13.89 -20.61
CA ILE A 114 -1.74 -13.65 -20.26
C ILE A 114 -2.03 -14.35 -18.93
N LEU A 115 -2.57 -13.60 -17.99
CA LEU A 115 -3.04 -14.06 -16.69
C LEU A 115 -4.51 -14.44 -16.79
N VAL A 116 -4.84 -15.66 -16.35
CA VAL A 116 -6.17 -16.24 -16.44
C VAL A 116 -6.63 -16.75 -15.07
N ASP A 117 -7.80 -16.30 -14.65
CA ASP A 117 -8.49 -16.78 -13.46
C ASP A 117 -9.76 -17.55 -13.89
N THR A 118 -9.91 -18.77 -13.38
CA THR A 118 -11.04 -19.66 -13.68
C THR A 118 -11.93 -19.86 -12.45
N ASN A 119 -12.17 -18.78 -11.72
CA ASN A 119 -12.73 -18.80 -10.37
C ASN A 119 -14.22 -19.21 -10.35
N ILE A 120 -14.64 -19.90 -9.29
CA ILE A 120 -16.06 -20.17 -9.02
C ILE A 120 -16.49 -19.37 -7.80
N THR A 121 -17.52 -18.53 -7.97
CA THR A 121 -18.04 -17.66 -6.90
C THR A 121 -19.54 -17.80 -6.75
N HIS A 122 -20.11 -17.02 -5.84
CA HIS A 122 -21.55 -16.88 -5.66
C HIS A 122 -22.01 -15.42 -5.72
N ASP A 123 -21.15 -14.47 -6.11
CA ASP A 123 -21.48 -13.04 -6.11
C ASP A 123 -21.28 -12.37 -7.48
N ILE A 124 -20.35 -12.86 -8.29
CA ILE A 124 -20.09 -12.33 -9.64
C ILE A 124 -19.81 -13.45 -10.66
N GLY A 125 -20.02 -13.15 -11.93
CA GLY A 125 -19.75 -14.08 -13.03
C GLY A 125 -21.03 -14.61 -13.68
N GLN A 126 -20.89 -15.69 -14.45
CA GLN A 126 -21.99 -16.26 -15.23
C GLN A 126 -22.39 -17.64 -14.69
N PRO A 127 -23.66 -18.06 -14.78
CA PRO A 127 -24.09 -19.37 -14.27
C PRO A 127 -23.19 -20.53 -14.71
N TYR A 128 -22.80 -21.36 -13.74
CA TYR A 128 -21.93 -22.52 -13.96
C TYR A 128 -22.61 -23.80 -13.43
N HIS A 129 -22.65 -24.83 -14.27
CA HIS A 129 -23.40 -26.07 -14.00
C HIS A 129 -22.57 -27.35 -14.16
N SER A 130 -21.26 -27.23 -14.33
CA SER A 130 -20.36 -28.37 -14.55
C SER A 130 -19.60 -28.77 -13.27
N ASP A 131 -18.88 -29.90 -13.33
CA ASP A 131 -18.08 -30.39 -12.21
C ASP A 131 -16.82 -29.54 -11.98
N TRP A 132 -16.42 -29.40 -10.71
CA TRP A 132 -15.29 -28.55 -10.32
C TRP A 132 -13.92 -29.12 -10.76
N SER A 133 -13.85 -30.41 -11.08
CA SER A 133 -12.66 -31.05 -11.66
C SER A 133 -12.57 -30.90 -13.18
N SER A 134 -13.53 -30.22 -13.81
CA SER A 134 -13.53 -30.03 -15.27
C SER A 134 -12.30 -29.24 -15.70
N LYS A 135 -11.82 -29.52 -16.90
CA LYS A 135 -10.87 -28.64 -17.58
C LYS A 135 -11.64 -27.62 -18.43
N VAL A 136 -11.17 -26.38 -18.41
CA VAL A 136 -11.65 -25.31 -19.28
C VAL A 136 -10.57 -24.96 -20.28
N ARG A 137 -10.93 -25.04 -21.57
CA ARG A 137 -10.08 -24.58 -22.67
C ARG A 137 -10.18 -23.07 -22.75
N VAL A 138 -9.07 -22.36 -22.64
CA VAL A 138 -9.00 -20.92 -22.81
C VAL A 138 -8.22 -20.59 -24.05
N ASP A 139 -8.78 -19.76 -24.90
CA ASP A 139 -8.17 -19.24 -26.11
C ASP A 139 -8.17 -17.71 -26.08
N VAL A 140 -7.11 -17.09 -26.57
CA VAL A 140 -6.87 -15.64 -26.47
C VAL A 140 -6.59 -15.04 -27.83
N TRP A 141 -7.26 -13.93 -28.12
CA TRP A 141 -7.07 -13.11 -29.32
C TRP A 141 -6.82 -11.67 -28.95
N VAL A 142 -6.17 -10.96 -29.86
CA VAL A 142 -5.98 -9.52 -29.82
C VAL A 142 -6.54 -8.89 -31.08
N ASP A 143 -7.17 -7.73 -30.92
CA ASP A 143 -7.86 -6.97 -31.97
C ASP A 143 -8.84 -7.83 -32.79
N ASN A 144 -9.52 -8.76 -32.09
CA ASN A 144 -10.52 -9.72 -32.56
C ASN A 144 -10.08 -10.77 -33.58
N ASP A 145 -8.99 -10.56 -34.31
CA ASP A 145 -8.60 -11.42 -35.43
C ASP A 145 -7.23 -12.07 -35.28
N HIS A 146 -6.42 -11.66 -34.30
CA HIS A 146 -5.07 -12.17 -34.11
C HIS A 146 -4.97 -13.12 -32.92
N TYR A 147 -4.81 -14.42 -33.17
CA TYR A 147 -4.68 -15.42 -32.10
C TYR A 147 -3.32 -15.32 -31.40
N LEU A 148 -3.34 -15.18 -30.07
CA LEU A 148 -2.14 -15.11 -29.23
C LEU A 148 -1.72 -16.46 -28.64
N GLY A 149 -2.69 -17.31 -28.32
CA GLY A 149 -2.43 -18.61 -27.70
C GLY A 149 -3.64 -19.17 -26.95
N GLY A 150 -3.47 -20.35 -26.35
CA GLY A 150 -4.51 -20.98 -25.56
C GLY A 150 -4.05 -22.25 -24.85
N ASP A 151 -4.64 -22.53 -23.70
CA ASP A 151 -4.28 -23.64 -22.81
C ASP A 151 -5.51 -24.21 -22.08
N ASP A 152 -5.34 -25.36 -21.43
CA ASP A 152 -6.37 -26.01 -20.62
C ASP A 152 -6.07 -25.86 -19.13
N PHE A 153 -7.00 -25.26 -18.38
CA PHE A 153 -6.86 -25.07 -16.94
C PHE A 153 -7.88 -25.89 -16.15
N VAL A 154 -7.54 -26.22 -14.91
CA VAL A 154 -8.52 -26.76 -13.96
C VAL A 154 -9.44 -25.62 -13.50
N MET A 155 -10.73 -25.90 -13.36
CA MET A 155 -11.68 -24.94 -12.80
C MET A 155 -11.34 -24.58 -11.35
N ASN A 156 -11.80 -23.40 -10.91
CA ASN A 156 -11.58 -22.87 -9.57
C ASN A 156 -10.09 -22.69 -9.23
N THR A 157 -9.30 -22.22 -10.21
CA THR A 157 -7.90 -21.85 -10.02
C THR A 157 -7.68 -20.38 -10.37
N LEU A 158 -6.66 -19.79 -9.74
CA LEU A 158 -6.24 -18.41 -9.96
C LEU A 158 -4.79 -18.41 -10.43
N GLY A 159 -4.40 -17.37 -11.17
CA GLY A 159 -2.98 -17.11 -11.46
C GLY A 159 -2.40 -17.95 -12.59
N ASN A 160 -3.25 -18.53 -13.45
CA ASN A 160 -2.82 -19.33 -14.59
C ASN A 160 -2.19 -18.45 -15.67
N LEU A 161 -1.22 -18.98 -16.42
CA LEU A 161 -0.42 -18.21 -17.36
C LEU A 161 -0.42 -18.84 -18.75
N ILE A 162 -0.73 -18.05 -19.77
CA ILE A 162 -0.56 -18.41 -21.18
C ILE A 162 0.55 -17.54 -21.77
N PRO A 163 1.70 -18.11 -22.19
CA PRO A 163 2.75 -17.35 -22.85
C PRO A 163 2.29 -16.90 -24.25
N PHE A 164 2.71 -15.71 -24.67
CA PHE A 164 2.49 -15.23 -26.03
C PHE A 164 3.70 -14.42 -26.52
N ASN A 165 3.71 -14.06 -27.80
CA ASN A 165 4.78 -13.28 -28.41
C ASN A 165 4.24 -11.95 -28.93
N VAL A 166 4.93 -10.84 -28.62
CA VAL A 166 4.56 -9.48 -29.04
C VAL A 166 5.05 -9.10 -30.45
N SER A 167 5.84 -9.95 -31.11
CA SER A 167 6.45 -9.70 -32.43
C SER A 167 5.46 -9.39 -33.56
N SER A 168 4.21 -9.83 -33.44
CA SER A 168 3.13 -9.53 -34.38
C SER A 168 2.36 -8.25 -34.04
N LEU A 169 2.63 -7.65 -32.87
CA LEU A 169 1.99 -6.44 -32.38
C LEU A 169 2.84 -5.23 -32.71
N LYS A 170 2.17 -4.09 -32.91
CA LYS A 170 2.84 -2.83 -33.15
C LYS A 170 2.90 -2.06 -31.83
N ALA A 171 4.10 -1.79 -31.36
CA ALA A 171 4.29 -0.93 -30.20
C ALA A 171 3.76 0.49 -30.47
N GLY A 172 3.04 1.06 -29.50
CA GLY A 172 2.48 2.40 -29.60
C GLY A 172 1.57 2.75 -28.42
N SER A 173 1.15 4.01 -28.35
CA SER A 173 0.27 4.51 -27.27
C SER A 173 -1.17 3.98 -27.34
N THR A 174 -1.58 3.43 -28.49
CA THR A 174 -2.90 2.81 -28.64
C THR A 174 -2.90 1.42 -28.01
N LYS A 175 -3.77 1.20 -27.03
CA LYS A 175 -3.98 -0.12 -26.42
C LYS A 175 -4.64 -1.07 -27.41
N HIS A 176 -4.23 -2.33 -27.37
CA HIS A 176 -4.86 -3.40 -28.13
C HIS A 176 -6.03 -4.01 -27.34
N ASN A 177 -7.07 -4.46 -28.04
CA ASN A 177 -8.22 -5.11 -27.42
C ASN A 177 -7.94 -6.59 -27.23
N LEU A 178 -7.96 -7.07 -25.98
CA LEU A 178 -7.81 -8.48 -25.67
C LEU A 178 -9.18 -9.13 -25.54
N THR A 179 -9.38 -10.26 -26.23
CA THR A 179 -10.60 -11.07 -26.15
C THR A 179 -10.21 -12.48 -25.76
N CYS A 180 -10.80 -13.00 -24.68
CA CYS A 180 -10.57 -14.37 -24.25
C CYS A 180 -11.88 -15.17 -24.27
N LYS A 181 -11.77 -16.43 -24.68
CA LYS A 181 -12.87 -17.38 -24.76
C LYS A 181 -12.54 -18.57 -23.88
N ALA A 182 -13.42 -18.89 -22.95
CA ALA A 182 -13.37 -20.11 -22.15
C ALA A 182 -14.43 -21.10 -22.63
N GLN A 183 -14.07 -22.37 -22.81
CA GLN A 183 -14.97 -23.44 -23.22
C GLN A 183 -14.89 -24.61 -22.25
N VAL A 184 -16.04 -25.00 -21.69
CA VAL A 184 -16.17 -26.12 -20.76
C VAL A 184 -17.52 -26.81 -21.00
N HIS A 185 -17.49 -28.12 -21.30
CA HIS A 185 -18.68 -28.95 -21.55
C HIS A 185 -19.74 -28.34 -22.48
N GLY A 186 -19.31 -27.67 -23.56
CA GLY A 186 -20.21 -27.04 -24.53
C GLY A 186 -20.77 -25.68 -24.12
N GLN A 187 -20.51 -25.22 -22.89
CA GLN A 187 -20.71 -23.83 -22.48
C GLN A 187 -19.52 -22.98 -22.95
N VAL A 188 -19.81 -21.74 -23.35
CA VAL A 188 -18.80 -20.79 -23.84
C VAL A 188 -18.97 -19.48 -23.09
N TYR A 189 -17.86 -18.98 -22.57
CA TYR A 189 -17.76 -17.73 -21.83
C TYR A 189 -16.78 -16.81 -22.52
N TYR A 190 -17.05 -15.52 -22.49
CA TYR A 190 -16.18 -14.49 -23.06
C TYR A 190 -15.88 -13.42 -22.01
N THR A 191 -14.66 -12.90 -22.07
CA THR A 191 -14.28 -11.69 -21.33
C THR A 191 -13.34 -10.87 -22.20
N THR A 192 -13.31 -9.55 -21.98
CA THR A 192 -12.45 -8.63 -22.71
C THR A 192 -11.65 -7.76 -21.75
N SER A 193 -10.44 -7.38 -22.19
CA SER A 193 -9.58 -6.45 -21.47
C SER A 193 -8.67 -5.73 -22.48
N THR A 194 -7.59 -5.11 -22.00
CA THR A 194 -6.65 -4.39 -22.87
C THR A 194 -5.22 -4.86 -22.67
N LEU A 195 -4.45 -4.84 -23.76
CA LEU A 195 -3.02 -5.09 -23.78
C LEU A 195 -2.32 -3.78 -24.16
N THR A 196 -1.44 -3.30 -23.29
CA THR A 196 -0.62 -2.11 -23.55
C THR A 196 0.78 -2.55 -23.95
N TYR A 197 1.20 -2.21 -25.16
CA TYR A 197 2.54 -2.53 -25.68
C TYR A 197 3.20 -1.25 -26.22
N LEU A 198 4.23 -0.77 -25.52
CA LEU A 198 4.86 0.53 -25.79
C LEU A 198 6.25 0.36 -26.41
N PRO A 199 6.75 1.36 -27.16
CA PRO A 199 8.16 1.43 -27.50
C PRO A 199 9.01 1.60 -26.22
N PRO A 200 10.36 1.52 -26.28
CA PRO A 200 11.20 1.90 -25.16
C PRO A 200 10.90 3.33 -24.72
N ASN A 201 10.95 3.60 -23.41
CA ASN A 201 10.65 4.92 -22.85
C ASN A 201 11.51 6.01 -23.54
N PRO A 202 10.89 6.94 -24.30
CA PRO A 202 11.61 7.91 -25.09
C PRO A 202 12.11 9.12 -24.28
N TYR A 203 11.71 9.23 -23.01
CA TYR A 203 12.00 10.39 -22.18
C TYR A 203 13.30 10.27 -21.38
N GLY A 204 13.89 9.08 -21.32
CA GLY A 204 15.15 8.83 -20.64
C GLY A 204 15.04 8.63 -19.12
N GLY A 205 13.84 8.67 -18.54
CA GLY A 205 13.59 8.27 -17.15
C GLY A 205 13.51 6.74 -16.99
N ASN A 206 13.19 6.27 -15.79
CA ASN A 206 12.89 4.85 -15.58
C ASN A 206 11.52 4.46 -16.18
N THR A 207 11.25 3.17 -16.22
CA THR A 207 9.92 2.62 -16.56
C THR A 207 9.44 1.78 -15.38
N VAL A 208 8.16 1.87 -15.04
CA VAL A 208 7.54 1.13 -13.94
C VAL A 208 6.27 0.44 -14.40
N LYS A 209 6.12 -0.83 -14.03
CA LYS A 209 4.92 -1.62 -14.31
C LYS A 209 4.47 -2.41 -13.09
N ILE A 210 3.20 -2.80 -13.09
CA ILE A 210 2.62 -3.67 -12.07
C ILE A 210 2.64 -5.09 -12.60
N ASP A 211 3.22 -6.02 -11.84
CA ASP A 211 3.00 -7.44 -12.05
C ASP A 211 1.65 -7.81 -11.43
N ARG A 212 0.64 -8.05 -12.26
CA ARG A 212 -0.73 -8.33 -11.81
C ARG A 212 -0.88 -9.69 -11.13
N LYS A 213 0.08 -10.60 -11.27
CA LYS A 213 0.05 -11.87 -10.55
C LYS A 213 0.47 -11.67 -9.09
N THR A 214 1.59 -11.01 -8.86
CA THR A 214 2.16 -10.79 -7.52
C THR A 214 1.72 -9.48 -6.88
N GLN A 215 1.12 -8.58 -7.67
CA GLN A 215 0.77 -7.20 -7.33
C GLN A 215 1.98 -6.30 -7.00
N ALA A 216 3.20 -6.76 -7.31
CA ALA A 216 4.43 -6.02 -7.09
C ALA A 216 4.67 -4.93 -8.13
N LEU A 217 5.50 -3.95 -7.79
CA LEU A 217 6.07 -3.05 -8.80
C LEU A 217 7.35 -3.65 -9.39
N LEU A 218 7.50 -3.49 -10.70
CA LEU A 218 8.69 -3.81 -11.46
C LEU A 218 9.25 -2.52 -12.04
N VAL A 219 10.52 -2.24 -11.78
CA VAL A 219 11.21 -1.02 -12.23
C VAL A 219 12.34 -1.39 -13.18
N ARG A 220 12.48 -0.66 -14.28
CA ARG A 220 13.61 -0.75 -15.20
C ARG A 220 14.27 0.61 -15.33
N ASN A 221 15.56 0.68 -15.05
CA ASN A 221 16.30 1.93 -15.19
C ASN A 221 16.90 2.05 -16.60
N GLU A 222 16.23 2.82 -17.46
CA GLU A 222 16.63 3.02 -18.86
C GLU A 222 17.97 3.77 -19.01
N THR A 223 18.39 4.55 -18.00
CA THR A 223 19.65 5.31 -18.03
C THR A 223 20.88 4.46 -17.74
N SER A 224 20.72 3.37 -17.00
CA SER A 224 21.82 2.54 -16.53
C SER A 224 22.37 1.58 -17.60
N GLY A 225 21.61 1.38 -18.68
CA GLY A 225 21.87 0.34 -19.68
C GLY A 225 21.46 -1.07 -19.24
N ASP A 226 21.08 -1.27 -17.97
CA ASP A 226 20.46 -2.50 -17.50
C ASP A 226 19.00 -2.57 -17.96
N LYS A 227 18.65 -3.68 -18.62
CA LYS A 227 17.31 -3.93 -19.15
C LYS A 227 16.53 -4.93 -18.29
N ALA A 228 17.11 -5.42 -17.21
CA ALA A 228 16.41 -6.29 -16.28
C ALA A 228 15.38 -5.51 -15.46
N TRP A 229 14.26 -6.18 -15.17
CA TRP A 229 13.25 -5.66 -14.28
C TRP A 229 13.62 -5.96 -12.83
N GLN A 230 13.70 -4.92 -12.01
CA GLN A 230 13.86 -5.04 -10.57
C GLN A 230 12.49 -5.07 -9.89
N THR A 231 12.20 -6.14 -9.15
CA THR A 231 11.03 -6.18 -8.27
C THR A 231 11.23 -5.29 -7.04
N LEU A 232 10.23 -4.47 -6.76
CA LEU A 232 10.23 -3.51 -5.66
C LEU A 232 8.99 -3.72 -4.76
N ILE A 233 9.21 -3.73 -3.45
CA ILE A 233 8.17 -3.50 -2.44
C ILE A 233 8.27 -2.04 -2.03
N PRO A 234 7.30 -1.18 -2.36
CA PRO A 234 7.38 0.24 -2.02
C PRO A 234 7.14 0.44 -0.52
N PHE A 235 8.13 1.00 0.17
CA PHE A 235 8.07 1.27 1.60
C PHE A 235 8.73 2.60 1.93
N GLY A 236 7.97 3.51 2.53
CA GLY A 236 8.45 4.87 2.75
C GLY A 236 7.51 5.73 3.57
N TYR A 237 7.70 7.04 3.41
CA TYR A 237 6.96 8.07 4.12
C TYR A 237 6.56 9.20 3.17
N TYR A 238 5.47 9.87 3.53
CA TYR A 238 5.22 11.22 3.05
C TYR A 238 6.27 12.18 3.64
N ASP A 239 6.78 13.09 2.84
CA ASP A 239 7.72 14.12 3.28
C ASP A 239 7.53 15.42 2.50
N SER A 240 7.52 16.54 3.20
CA SER A 240 7.44 17.85 2.54
C SER A 240 8.82 18.30 2.08
N TYR A 241 8.89 18.84 0.86
CA TYR A 241 10.11 19.38 0.30
C TYR A 241 10.27 20.90 0.53
N ASN A 242 9.42 21.52 1.37
CA ASN A 242 9.48 22.95 1.67
C ASN A 242 10.30 23.26 2.94
N THR A 243 10.83 24.47 2.98
CA THR A 243 11.51 25.13 4.10
C THR A 243 10.56 25.99 4.96
N SER A 244 9.37 26.36 4.48
CA SER A 244 8.47 27.27 5.22
C SER A 244 7.74 26.62 6.40
N THR A 245 7.48 25.31 6.36
CA THR A 245 6.93 24.57 7.52
C THR A 245 8.01 24.32 8.58
N SER A 246 9.29 24.33 8.21
CA SER A 246 10.41 24.31 9.15
C SER A 246 10.72 25.68 9.77
N LEU A 247 10.14 26.79 9.27
CA LEU A 247 10.19 28.09 9.96
C LEU A 247 9.47 28.06 11.34
N GLN A 248 8.51 27.15 11.54
CA GLN A 248 7.88 26.92 12.85
C GLN A 248 8.82 26.23 13.85
N VAL A 249 9.79 25.46 13.37
CA VAL A 249 10.69 24.65 14.21
C VAL A 249 11.87 25.46 14.75
N CYS A 250 12.32 26.49 14.02
CA CYS A 250 13.59 27.16 14.30
C CYS A 250 13.51 28.37 15.27
N GLY A 251 12.32 28.77 15.74
CA GLY A 251 12.17 29.99 16.55
C GLY A 251 12.73 31.25 15.86
N ASN A 252 12.95 32.34 16.61
CA ASN A 252 13.54 33.59 16.09
C ASN A 252 15.06 33.48 15.75
N SER A 253 15.50 32.38 15.11
CA SER A 253 16.85 32.25 14.57
C SER A 253 17.03 33.13 13.33
N SER A 254 18.13 33.88 13.25
CA SER A 254 18.47 34.69 12.07
C SER A 254 18.85 33.86 10.83
N ASN A 255 19.06 32.54 10.97
CA ASN A 255 19.46 31.60 9.91
C ASN A 255 18.37 30.56 9.59
N CYS A 256 17.14 30.83 10.01
CA CYS A 256 15.99 29.92 9.99
C CYS A 256 15.76 29.20 8.62
N GLY A 257 15.95 29.88 7.49
CA GLY A 257 15.79 29.27 6.16
C GLY A 257 16.87 28.23 5.78
N GLU A 258 18.11 28.42 6.24
CA GLU A 258 19.20 27.46 5.98
C GLU A 258 19.06 26.22 6.86
N ASP A 259 18.70 26.39 8.13
CA ASP A 259 18.45 25.30 9.07
C ASP A 259 17.26 24.43 8.61
N ALA A 260 16.18 25.07 8.16
CA ALA A 260 15.00 24.46 7.57
C ALA A 260 15.31 23.61 6.32
N ARG A 261 16.14 24.13 5.42
CA ARG A 261 16.58 23.43 4.20
C ARG A 261 17.47 22.24 4.52
N SER A 262 18.41 22.41 5.46
CA SER A 262 19.26 21.32 5.93
C SER A 262 18.44 20.20 6.56
N ASP A 263 17.40 20.53 7.33
CA ASP A 263 16.53 19.53 7.95
C ASP A 263 15.82 18.67 6.91
N THR A 264 15.22 19.29 5.88
CA THR A 264 14.54 18.58 4.79
C THR A 264 15.47 17.61 4.04
N LEU A 265 16.70 18.02 3.70
CA LEU A 265 17.67 17.09 3.07
C LEU A 265 18.19 16.03 4.05
N ASN A 266 18.27 16.33 5.35
CA ASN A 266 18.62 15.35 6.37
C ASN A 266 17.54 14.28 6.54
N ARG A 267 16.25 14.62 6.38
CA ARG A 267 15.17 13.62 6.39
C ARG A 267 15.30 12.62 5.24
N LEU A 268 15.73 13.04 4.04
CA LEU A 268 16.06 12.12 2.95
C LEU A 268 17.22 11.18 3.29
N ARG A 269 18.31 11.70 3.85
CA ARG A 269 19.46 10.88 4.29
C ARG A 269 19.04 9.89 5.37
N MET A 270 18.26 10.35 6.33
CA MET A 270 17.69 9.51 7.39
C MET A 270 16.79 8.42 6.80
N ALA A 271 15.95 8.73 5.82
CA ALA A 271 15.09 7.73 5.17
C ALA A 271 15.94 6.63 4.52
N LYS A 272 17.02 7.01 3.83
CA LYS A 272 17.98 6.06 3.25
C LYS A 272 18.68 5.23 4.33
N ASP A 273 19.16 5.85 5.40
CA ASP A 273 19.86 5.18 6.51
C ASP A 273 18.95 4.19 7.26
N LEU A 274 17.65 4.50 7.34
CA LEU A 274 16.61 3.62 7.88
C LEU A 274 16.17 2.52 6.90
N GLY A 275 16.76 2.47 5.71
CA GLY A 275 16.52 1.42 4.72
C GLY A 275 15.28 1.62 3.86
N PHE A 276 14.59 2.77 3.95
CA PHE A 276 13.45 3.04 3.06
C PHE A 276 13.91 3.18 1.60
N ASN A 277 13.00 2.89 0.68
CA ASN A 277 13.26 2.95 -0.75
C ASN A 277 12.36 3.95 -1.49
N LEU A 278 11.37 4.51 -0.81
CA LEU A 278 10.38 5.43 -1.37
C LEU A 278 10.24 6.68 -0.49
N VAL A 279 10.04 7.82 -1.13
CA VAL A 279 9.53 9.05 -0.51
C VAL A 279 8.35 9.55 -1.33
N HIS A 280 7.25 9.86 -0.65
CA HIS A 280 6.08 10.52 -1.24
C HIS A 280 6.20 12.02 -0.99
N THR A 281 6.46 12.79 -2.04
CA THR A 281 6.70 14.23 -1.91
C THR A 281 5.40 14.96 -1.59
N VAL A 282 5.29 15.70 -0.50
CA VAL A 282 4.10 16.51 -0.21
C VAL A 282 4.33 17.94 -0.68
N PRO A 283 3.57 18.45 -1.67
CA PRO A 283 3.66 19.83 -2.07
C PRO A 283 3.21 20.72 -0.91
N PRO A 284 3.92 21.83 -0.62
CA PRO A 284 3.47 22.73 0.42
C PRO A 284 2.09 23.30 0.10
N GLY A 285 1.23 23.48 1.11
CA GLY A 285 -0.15 23.95 0.91
C GLY A 285 -0.19 25.33 0.24
N GLY A 286 -1.06 25.48 -0.75
CA GLY A 286 -1.15 26.68 -1.61
C GLY A 286 -0.03 26.80 -2.66
N PHE A 287 0.92 25.88 -2.66
CA PHE A 287 2.06 25.90 -3.58
C PHE A 287 1.78 25.00 -4.77
N TYR A 288 1.65 25.63 -5.93
CA TYR A 288 2.06 24.96 -7.16
C TYR A 288 3.59 24.96 -7.14
N PRO A 289 4.28 23.82 -7.34
CA PRO A 289 5.73 23.79 -7.47
C PRO A 289 6.30 24.75 -8.53
N TYR A 290 5.43 25.35 -9.33
CA TYR A 290 5.71 26.31 -10.39
C TYR A 290 4.94 27.61 -10.24
N THR A 291 4.55 27.98 -9.02
CA THR A 291 4.50 29.42 -8.72
C THR A 291 5.90 29.94 -9.03
N PHE A 292 6.02 30.90 -9.94
CA PHE A 292 7.24 31.33 -10.63
C PHE A 292 8.35 31.92 -9.73
N ASP A 293 8.44 31.53 -8.47
CA ASP A 293 9.55 31.85 -7.61
C ASP A 293 10.74 30.90 -7.88
N ALA A 294 11.86 31.50 -8.27
CA ALA A 294 13.06 30.78 -8.66
C ALA A 294 13.70 30.03 -7.48
N GLU A 295 13.53 30.53 -6.26
CA GLU A 295 14.10 29.91 -5.06
C GLU A 295 13.38 28.59 -4.74
N ALA A 296 12.06 28.61 -4.70
CA ALA A 296 11.30 27.40 -4.37
C ALA A 296 11.42 26.31 -5.45
N THR A 297 11.54 26.70 -6.72
CA THR A 297 11.90 25.76 -7.81
C THR A 297 13.28 25.14 -7.56
N ALA A 298 14.28 25.94 -7.18
CA ALA A 298 15.64 25.44 -6.91
C ALA A 298 15.70 24.53 -5.68
N GLN A 299 14.90 24.78 -4.64
CA GLN A 299 14.80 23.91 -3.46
C GLN A 299 14.18 22.55 -3.82
N PHE A 300 13.09 22.55 -4.59
CA PHE A 300 12.48 21.31 -5.07
C PHE A 300 13.45 20.50 -5.93
N GLU A 301 14.13 21.15 -6.87
CA GLU A 301 15.14 20.52 -7.74
C GLU A 301 16.30 19.90 -6.95
N GLU A 302 16.79 20.57 -5.91
CA GLU A 302 17.81 20.00 -5.02
C GLU A 302 17.27 18.79 -4.25
N TYR A 303 16.04 18.87 -3.74
CA TYR A 303 15.41 17.80 -2.98
C TYR A 303 15.30 16.51 -3.81
N ILE A 304 14.69 16.60 -4.99
CA ILE A 304 14.47 15.42 -5.86
C ILE A 304 15.78 14.87 -6.41
N SER A 305 16.76 15.72 -6.72
CA SER A 305 18.09 15.29 -7.15
C SER A 305 18.87 14.63 -6.00
N THR A 306 18.68 15.09 -4.77
CA THR A 306 19.25 14.44 -3.58
C THR A 306 18.63 13.06 -3.37
N ALA A 307 17.30 12.95 -3.46
CA ALA A 307 16.62 11.66 -3.38
C ALA A 307 17.11 10.68 -4.46
N GLU A 308 17.26 11.15 -5.70
CA GLU A 308 17.83 10.38 -6.81
C GLU A 308 19.24 9.87 -6.49
N SER A 309 20.11 10.75 -5.97
CA SER A 309 21.49 10.38 -5.60
C SER A 309 21.57 9.35 -4.46
N LEU A 310 20.56 9.30 -3.59
CA LEU A 310 20.45 8.32 -2.49
C LEU A 310 19.83 7.00 -2.96
N GLY A 311 19.33 6.94 -4.21
CA GLY A 311 18.56 5.81 -4.72
C GLY A 311 17.20 5.67 -4.03
N LEU A 312 16.59 6.80 -3.63
CA LEU A 312 15.22 6.86 -3.15
C LEU A 312 14.31 7.16 -4.34
N TYR A 313 13.31 6.30 -4.51
CA TYR A 313 12.23 6.51 -5.45
C TYR A 313 11.26 7.58 -4.97
N ILE A 314 10.58 8.22 -5.91
CA ILE A 314 9.61 9.29 -5.69
C ILE A 314 8.23 8.85 -6.14
N GLN A 315 7.28 8.96 -5.22
CA GLN A 315 5.86 9.06 -5.54
C GLN A 315 5.52 10.54 -5.61
N TYR A 316 5.33 11.05 -6.82
CA TYR A 316 5.17 12.49 -7.05
C TYR A 316 3.71 12.92 -6.91
N ASP A 317 3.46 13.86 -6.02
CA ASP A 317 2.14 14.22 -5.54
C ASP A 317 1.61 15.51 -6.18
N MET A 318 0.43 15.41 -6.79
CA MET A 318 -0.27 16.51 -7.44
C MET A 318 -1.56 16.93 -6.72
N ARG A 319 -1.75 16.56 -5.44
CA ARG A 319 -3.02 16.72 -4.68
C ARG A 319 -3.65 18.12 -4.78
N ASN A 320 -2.84 19.18 -4.84
CA ASN A 320 -3.32 20.57 -4.90
C ASN A 320 -3.67 21.04 -6.32
N SER A 321 -3.42 20.22 -7.35
CA SER A 321 -3.39 20.67 -8.76
C SER A 321 -3.99 19.69 -9.76
N PHE A 322 -4.37 18.49 -9.35
CA PHE A 322 -4.81 17.43 -10.27
C PHE A 322 -6.08 17.76 -11.05
N LYS A 323 -6.95 18.63 -10.50
CA LYS A 323 -8.13 19.18 -11.17
C LYS A 323 -7.79 20.13 -12.33
N ASN A 324 -6.57 20.68 -12.37
CA ASN A 324 -6.06 21.53 -13.44
C ASN A 324 -5.21 20.71 -14.42
N LEU A 325 -5.84 20.18 -15.47
CA LEU A 325 -5.18 19.25 -16.41
C LEU A 325 -3.97 19.86 -17.15
N SER A 326 -3.97 21.17 -17.39
CA SER A 326 -2.80 21.87 -17.95
C SER A 326 -1.62 21.89 -16.97
N SER A 327 -1.91 22.01 -15.67
CA SER A 327 -0.89 21.90 -14.63
C SER A 327 -0.37 20.46 -14.54
N VAL A 328 -1.26 19.46 -14.53
CA VAL A 328 -0.87 18.03 -14.55
C VAL A 328 0.08 17.75 -15.72
N ALA A 329 -0.32 18.08 -16.95
CA ALA A 329 0.47 17.89 -18.16
C ALA A 329 1.88 18.50 -18.03
N TYR A 330 1.97 19.74 -17.57
CA TYR A 330 3.24 20.44 -17.38
C TYR A 330 4.15 19.73 -16.36
N GLN A 331 3.60 19.29 -15.23
CA GLN A 331 4.37 18.62 -14.17
C GLN A 331 4.94 17.27 -14.64
N ILE A 332 4.13 16.49 -15.37
CA ILE A 332 4.56 15.22 -15.97
C ILE A 332 5.69 15.46 -16.97
N ASP A 333 5.51 16.41 -17.89
CA ASP A 333 6.52 16.72 -18.92
C ASP A 333 7.85 17.18 -18.31
N TYR A 334 7.80 17.86 -17.15
CA TYR A 334 8.99 18.33 -16.43
C TYR A 334 9.77 17.20 -15.74
N LEU A 335 9.09 16.19 -15.19
CA LEU A 335 9.68 15.20 -14.28
C LEU A 335 9.88 13.81 -14.88
N ARG A 336 9.14 13.42 -15.92
CA ARG A 336 9.15 12.05 -16.47
C ARG A 336 10.50 11.56 -17.03
N ASN A 337 11.49 12.46 -17.17
CA ASN A 337 12.85 12.11 -17.60
C ASN A 337 13.79 11.76 -16.42
N ARG A 338 13.34 11.90 -15.17
CA ARG A 338 14.13 11.53 -14.00
C ARG A 338 14.14 10.02 -13.80
N SER A 339 15.23 9.49 -13.24
CA SER A 339 15.42 8.04 -13.10
C SER A 339 14.85 7.45 -11.81
N ASN A 340 14.33 8.31 -10.93
CA ASN A 340 13.78 7.93 -9.63
C ASN A 340 12.27 8.20 -9.49
N ILE A 341 11.53 8.53 -10.55
CA ILE A 341 10.07 8.61 -10.47
C ILE A 341 9.50 7.19 -10.46
N LEU A 342 8.89 6.77 -9.35
CA LEU A 342 8.26 5.44 -9.29
C LEU A 342 6.86 5.46 -9.88
N LEU A 343 6.08 6.48 -9.51
CA LEU A 343 4.68 6.59 -9.87
C LEU A 343 4.17 8.01 -9.62
N TRP A 344 3.05 8.32 -10.27
CA TRP A 344 2.33 9.58 -10.09
C TRP A 344 1.24 9.43 -9.05
N TYR A 345 1.01 10.44 -8.23
CA TYR A 345 -0.06 10.49 -7.24
C TYR A 345 -1.00 11.64 -7.58
N SER A 346 -2.24 11.31 -7.95
CA SER A 346 -3.21 12.28 -8.45
C SER A 346 -3.85 13.07 -7.31
N GLY A 347 -4.44 12.41 -6.32
CA GLY A 347 -5.25 13.08 -5.30
C GLY A 347 -5.08 12.50 -3.89
N ASP A 348 -5.15 13.41 -2.92
CA ASP A 348 -5.22 13.11 -1.49
C ASP A 348 -6.68 13.24 -1.06
N GLU A 349 -7.32 12.10 -0.75
CA GLU A 349 -8.71 12.02 -0.26
C GLU A 349 -9.75 12.78 -1.12
N PRO A 350 -9.75 12.65 -2.48
CA PRO A 350 -10.70 13.38 -3.34
C PRO A 350 -12.17 12.97 -3.08
N ASP A 351 -12.39 11.75 -2.58
CA ASP A 351 -13.67 11.25 -2.12
C ASP A 351 -14.15 11.95 -0.84
N GLY A 352 -13.21 12.22 0.08
CA GLY A 352 -13.41 12.98 1.30
C GLY A 352 -13.81 14.41 1.02
N ALA A 353 -12.99 15.12 0.25
CA ALA A 353 -13.21 16.52 -0.14
C ALA A 353 -14.46 16.73 -1.02
N VAL A 354 -15.06 15.65 -1.53
CA VAL A 354 -16.21 15.69 -2.46
C VAL A 354 -15.86 16.49 -3.71
N ASP A 355 -14.68 16.18 -4.28
CA ASP A 355 -14.24 16.75 -5.54
C ASP A 355 -15.20 16.38 -6.69
N PRO A 356 -15.08 16.99 -7.89
CA PRO A 356 -15.88 16.54 -9.03
C PRO A 356 -15.64 15.04 -9.28
N ILE A 357 -16.72 14.27 -9.43
CA ILE A 357 -16.70 12.80 -9.48
C ILE A 357 -15.79 12.26 -10.61
N ASP A 358 -15.65 12.99 -11.71
CA ASP A 358 -14.81 12.63 -12.86
C ASP A 358 -13.36 13.14 -12.77
N SER A 359 -13.01 13.91 -11.73
CA SER A 359 -11.71 14.59 -11.63
C SER A 359 -10.51 13.64 -11.58
N THR A 360 -10.59 12.56 -10.81
CA THR A 360 -9.50 11.57 -10.70
C THR A 360 -9.29 10.83 -12.02
N LYS A 361 -10.38 10.49 -12.72
CA LYS A 361 -10.33 9.90 -14.07
C LYS A 361 -9.68 10.85 -15.08
N LEU A 362 -10.10 12.11 -15.11
CA LEU A 362 -9.53 13.10 -16.03
C LEU A 362 -8.03 13.33 -15.78
N ALA A 363 -7.61 13.37 -14.52
CA ALA A 363 -6.20 13.43 -14.14
C ALA A 363 -5.46 12.17 -14.60
N TYR A 364 -5.99 10.98 -14.32
CA TYR A 364 -5.43 9.69 -14.75
C TYR A 364 -5.23 9.62 -16.27
N GLU A 365 -6.26 9.98 -17.06
CA GLU A 365 -6.19 9.98 -18.53
C GLU A 365 -5.17 11.01 -19.06
N THR A 366 -5.07 12.17 -18.41
CA THR A 366 -4.06 13.20 -18.74
C THR A 366 -2.65 12.69 -18.46
N ILE A 367 -2.42 12.07 -17.30
CA ILE A 367 -1.13 11.47 -16.95
C ILE A 367 -0.74 10.43 -17.98
N TYR A 368 -1.61 9.45 -18.28
CA TYR A 368 -1.31 8.39 -19.27
C TYR A 368 -1.05 8.92 -20.69
N THR A 369 -1.65 10.05 -21.06
CA THR A 369 -1.40 10.70 -22.35
C THR A 369 0.00 11.28 -22.42
N HIS A 370 0.51 11.82 -21.31
CA HIS A 370 1.84 12.43 -21.22
C HIS A 370 2.93 11.43 -20.79
N ASP A 371 2.57 10.39 -20.06
CA ASP A 371 3.47 9.36 -19.55
C ASP A 371 2.71 8.04 -19.32
N GLY A 372 2.82 7.14 -20.31
CA GLY A 372 2.29 5.79 -20.22
C GLY A 372 3.24 4.78 -19.55
N TYR A 373 4.38 5.22 -19.00
CA TYR A 373 5.46 4.37 -18.49
C TYR A 373 5.49 4.24 -16.96
N HIS A 374 4.59 4.93 -16.25
CA HIS A 374 4.51 4.91 -14.80
C HIS A 374 3.05 4.72 -14.32
N PRO A 375 2.82 3.95 -13.24
CA PRO A 375 1.50 3.84 -12.64
C PRO A 375 1.00 5.14 -12.03
N VAL A 376 -0.32 5.25 -11.84
CA VAL A 376 -0.96 6.33 -11.08
C VAL A 376 -1.56 5.79 -9.78
N SER A 377 -1.47 6.56 -8.70
CA SER A 377 -2.05 6.23 -7.39
C SER A 377 -2.85 7.41 -6.83
N LEU A 378 -3.66 7.12 -5.82
CA LEU A 378 -4.35 8.09 -4.97
C LEU A 378 -4.64 7.44 -3.62
N VAL A 379 -5.00 8.24 -2.61
CA VAL A 379 -5.50 7.72 -1.32
C VAL A 379 -6.98 8.06 -1.16
N LEU A 380 -7.73 7.15 -0.52
CA LEU A 380 -9.14 7.32 -0.21
C LEU A 380 -9.40 7.28 1.29
N ASN A 381 -10.09 8.30 1.79
CA ASN A 381 -10.50 8.39 3.19
C ASN A 381 -11.88 7.79 3.46
N CYS A 382 -12.78 7.87 2.48
CA CYS A 382 -14.16 7.42 2.65
C CYS A 382 -14.26 5.90 2.63
N GLU A 383 -15.28 5.37 3.29
CA GLU A 383 -15.48 3.93 3.31
C GLU A 383 -15.75 3.42 1.90
N ASN A 384 -16.74 4.00 1.21
CA ASN A 384 -17.20 3.57 -0.12
C ASN A 384 -17.93 4.66 -0.92
N TYR A 385 -17.69 5.94 -0.62
CA TYR A 385 -18.32 7.07 -1.31
C TYR A 385 -17.75 7.22 -2.73
N PHE A 386 -18.58 6.99 -3.75
CA PHE A 386 -18.21 6.97 -5.18
C PHE A 386 -16.89 6.22 -5.45
N PHE A 387 -16.73 5.08 -4.79
CA PHE A 387 -15.49 4.29 -4.83
C PHE A 387 -15.10 3.89 -6.26
N GLU A 388 -16.06 3.59 -7.13
CA GLU A 388 -15.76 3.18 -8.50
C GLU A 388 -15.20 4.35 -9.32
N GLU A 389 -15.82 5.52 -9.20
CA GLU A 389 -15.46 6.72 -9.93
C GLU A 389 -14.11 7.26 -9.44
N TYR A 390 -13.92 7.39 -8.13
CA TYR A 390 -12.66 7.89 -7.59
C TYR A 390 -11.53 6.88 -7.76
N ALA A 391 -11.70 5.63 -7.31
CA ALA A 391 -10.63 4.64 -7.26
C ALA A 391 -10.45 3.90 -8.58
N LEU A 392 -11.51 3.23 -9.06
CA LEU A 392 -11.38 2.27 -10.17
C LEU A 392 -11.14 2.97 -11.51
N GLN A 393 -11.67 4.17 -11.72
CA GLN A 393 -11.46 4.95 -12.93
C GLN A 393 -10.25 5.90 -12.84
N GLY A 394 -9.78 6.24 -11.63
CA GLY A 394 -8.78 7.29 -11.41
C GLY A 394 -7.39 6.85 -10.95
N SER A 395 -7.13 5.55 -10.77
CA SER A 395 -5.84 5.06 -10.28
C SER A 395 -5.48 3.66 -10.77
N ASP A 396 -4.20 3.31 -10.82
CA ASP A 396 -3.72 1.93 -10.89
C ASP A 396 -3.52 1.32 -9.50
N ILE A 397 -3.16 2.14 -8.51
CA ILE A 397 -2.88 1.71 -7.13
C ILE A 397 -3.80 2.48 -6.19
N ILE A 398 -4.53 1.74 -5.34
CA ILE A 398 -5.45 2.33 -4.36
C ILE A 398 -4.77 2.34 -3.01
N MET A 399 -4.54 3.52 -2.45
CA MET A 399 -4.02 3.68 -1.10
C MET A 399 -5.18 3.91 -0.12
N VAL A 400 -5.02 3.43 1.11
CA VAL A 400 -6.02 3.61 2.17
C VAL A 400 -5.38 4.10 3.47
N ASP A 401 -6.00 5.07 4.12
CA ASP A 401 -5.51 5.76 5.32
C ASP A 401 -6.50 5.74 6.50
N PRO A 402 -6.97 4.56 6.95
CA PRO A 402 -7.82 4.46 8.14
C PRO A 402 -6.99 4.74 9.41
N TYR A 403 -6.75 6.02 9.71
CA TYR A 403 -6.05 6.48 10.90
C TYR A 403 -6.90 6.24 12.14
N SER A 404 -6.85 5.03 12.67
CA SER A 404 -7.78 4.56 13.71
C SER A 404 -7.23 4.68 15.15
N ILE A 405 -5.96 5.03 15.32
CA ILE A 405 -5.31 5.05 16.63
C ILE A 405 -5.66 6.32 17.37
N ALA A 406 -6.14 6.15 18.60
CA ALA A 406 -6.61 7.20 19.50
C ALA A 406 -7.73 8.04 18.88
N LEU A 407 -8.54 7.39 18.03
CA LEU A 407 -9.68 7.98 17.37
C LEU A 407 -10.96 7.77 18.19
N ASN A 408 -11.78 8.81 18.35
CA ASN A 408 -13.18 8.64 18.74
C ASN A 408 -14.05 8.67 17.49
N ALA A 409 -14.40 7.50 16.96
CA ALA A 409 -15.14 7.42 15.72
C ALA A 409 -16.62 7.86 15.83
N ALA A 410 -17.15 8.02 17.06
CA ALA A 410 -18.53 8.44 17.31
C ALA A 410 -18.67 9.95 17.60
N TRP A 411 -17.57 10.67 17.80
CA TRP A 411 -17.59 12.09 18.12
C TRP A 411 -16.39 12.84 17.52
N SER A 412 -16.69 13.87 16.73
CA SER A 412 -15.68 14.77 16.20
C SER A 412 -15.26 15.79 17.25
N LYS A 413 -14.03 15.69 17.74
CA LYS A 413 -13.50 16.72 18.65
C LYS A 413 -13.23 18.05 17.91
N THR A 414 -12.80 17.99 16.65
CA THR A 414 -12.53 19.15 15.78
C THR A 414 -13.77 19.99 15.58
N TYR A 415 -14.88 19.35 15.21
CA TYR A 415 -16.11 20.02 14.85
C TYR A 415 -17.13 20.05 15.99
N ASN A 416 -16.87 19.37 17.11
CA ASN A 416 -17.77 19.27 18.25
C ASN A 416 -19.17 18.76 17.83
N THR A 417 -19.18 17.70 17.01
CA THR A 417 -20.38 17.07 16.46
C THR A 417 -20.36 15.56 16.65
N ILE A 418 -21.55 14.95 16.73
CA ILE A 418 -21.68 13.49 16.65
C ILE A 418 -21.23 13.01 15.27
N VAL A 419 -20.73 11.77 15.22
CA VAL A 419 -20.48 11.07 13.96
C VAL A 419 -21.43 9.87 13.88
N THR A 420 -22.17 9.81 12.78
CA THR A 420 -23.09 8.74 12.42
C THR A 420 -22.82 8.33 10.97
N GLU A 421 -23.56 7.34 10.49
CA GLU A 421 -23.49 6.89 9.09
C GLU A 421 -23.73 8.04 8.07
N ASN A 422 -24.56 9.04 8.44
CA ASN A 422 -25.03 10.08 7.53
C ASN A 422 -24.65 11.52 7.96
N PHE A 423 -23.92 11.68 9.07
CA PHE A 423 -23.51 13.00 9.58
C PHE A 423 -22.18 12.93 10.33
N GLY A 424 -21.42 14.02 10.34
CA GLY A 424 -20.17 14.15 11.08
C GLY A 424 -18.95 13.59 10.34
N VAL A 425 -17.77 14.03 10.79
CA VAL A 425 -16.47 13.54 10.34
C VAL A 425 -15.54 13.42 11.53
N SER A 426 -14.86 12.28 11.65
CA SER A 426 -13.89 11.99 12.71
C SER A 426 -12.50 11.71 12.13
N GLY A 427 -12.24 12.02 10.86
CA GLY A 427 -10.96 11.71 10.19
C GLY A 427 -10.89 10.29 9.60
N CYS A 428 -11.88 9.44 9.87
CA CYS A 428 -12.10 8.20 9.12
C CYS A 428 -13.59 7.91 8.98
N ASP A 429 -14.05 7.68 7.74
CA ASP A 429 -15.43 7.31 7.46
C ASP A 429 -15.70 5.82 7.73
N GLY A 430 -16.83 5.53 8.40
CA GLY A 430 -17.23 4.15 8.74
C GLY A 430 -16.33 3.44 9.76
N CYS A 431 -15.34 4.13 10.34
CA CYS A 431 -14.44 3.55 11.32
C CYS A 431 -15.09 3.29 12.68
N VAL A 432 -14.50 2.38 13.45
CA VAL A 432 -14.83 2.11 14.87
C VAL A 432 -13.84 2.79 15.82
N GLY A 433 -12.62 3.09 15.36
CA GLY A 433 -11.55 3.68 16.16
C GLY A 433 -10.62 2.64 16.79
N ASN A 434 -10.29 1.57 16.05
CA ASN A 434 -9.32 0.56 16.47
C ASN A 434 -8.65 -0.14 15.26
N PHE A 435 -7.71 -1.04 15.54
CA PHE A 435 -6.94 -1.76 14.52
C PHE A 435 -7.76 -2.50 13.45
N TYR A 436 -8.98 -2.94 13.74
CA TYR A 436 -9.85 -3.61 12.78
C TYR A 436 -10.17 -2.73 11.56
N ASP A 437 -10.19 -1.41 11.74
CA ASP A 437 -10.45 -0.45 10.66
C ASP A 437 -9.41 -0.59 9.54
N ILE A 438 -8.17 -0.97 9.87
CA ILE A 438 -7.07 -1.17 8.93
C ILE A 438 -7.33 -2.38 8.06
N SER A 439 -7.60 -3.53 8.70
CA SER A 439 -7.93 -4.76 8.00
C SER A 439 -9.17 -4.60 7.13
N ASN A 440 -10.23 -4.00 7.69
CA ASN A 440 -11.51 -3.84 7.02
C ASN A 440 -11.35 -2.94 5.79
N ARG A 441 -10.60 -1.83 5.90
CA ARG A 441 -10.43 -0.91 4.77
C ARG A 441 -9.60 -1.52 3.64
N VAL A 442 -8.53 -2.26 3.96
CA VAL A 442 -7.73 -2.98 2.96
C VAL A 442 -8.57 -4.05 2.26
N GLU A 443 -9.29 -4.88 3.02
CA GLU A 443 -10.12 -5.95 2.45
C GLU A 443 -11.28 -5.40 1.63
N ALA A 444 -11.98 -4.38 2.13
CA ALA A 444 -13.11 -3.79 1.43
C ALA A 444 -12.68 -3.11 0.11
N SER A 445 -11.51 -2.44 0.09
CA SER A 445 -10.96 -1.88 -1.16
C SER A 445 -10.69 -2.99 -2.19
N ARG A 446 -10.01 -4.06 -1.77
CA ARG A 446 -9.70 -5.21 -2.63
C ARG A 446 -10.96 -5.95 -3.09
N ASP A 447 -11.94 -6.14 -2.21
CA ASP A 447 -13.19 -6.81 -2.53
C ASP A 447 -14.05 -6.01 -3.51
N ARG A 448 -14.14 -4.69 -3.35
CA ARG A 448 -14.85 -3.83 -4.33
C ARG A 448 -14.18 -3.84 -5.69
N ALA A 449 -12.84 -3.81 -5.74
CA ALA A 449 -12.12 -4.00 -6.99
C ALA A 449 -12.39 -5.38 -7.60
N ARG A 450 -12.48 -6.45 -6.79
CA ARG A 450 -12.83 -7.82 -7.24
C ARG A 450 -14.24 -7.89 -7.80
N LEU A 451 -15.23 -7.30 -7.12
CA LEU A 451 -16.63 -7.26 -7.55
C LEU A 451 -16.84 -6.54 -8.90
N ARG A 452 -15.83 -5.78 -9.36
CA ARG A 452 -15.79 -5.15 -10.68
C ARG A 452 -14.81 -5.80 -11.66
N GLY A 453 -14.25 -6.96 -11.32
CA GLY A 453 -13.29 -7.69 -12.16
C GLY A 453 -11.94 -6.98 -12.30
N GLN A 454 -11.59 -6.10 -11.36
CA GLN A 454 -10.40 -5.26 -11.41
C GLN A 454 -9.37 -5.54 -10.32
N TRP A 455 -9.58 -6.52 -9.44
CA TRP A 455 -8.64 -6.77 -8.33
C TRP A 455 -7.20 -7.06 -8.79
N ARG A 456 -7.02 -7.69 -9.95
CA ARG A 456 -5.70 -7.89 -10.57
C ARG A 456 -5.03 -6.58 -11.02
N ASN A 457 -5.82 -5.54 -11.26
CA ASN A 457 -5.37 -4.26 -11.78
C ASN A 457 -5.20 -3.19 -10.69
N LYS A 458 -5.61 -3.46 -9.45
CA LYS A 458 -5.69 -2.48 -8.36
C LYS A 458 -4.96 -2.98 -7.11
N PRO A 459 -3.61 -3.03 -7.10
CA PRO A 459 -2.88 -3.24 -5.86
C PRO A 459 -3.35 -2.25 -4.80
N THR A 460 -3.54 -2.73 -3.57
CA THR A 460 -3.90 -1.89 -2.44
C THR A 460 -2.70 -1.64 -1.56
N TRP A 461 -2.43 -0.39 -1.21
CA TRP A 461 -1.37 0.00 -0.30
C TRP A 461 -1.98 0.62 0.96
N ILE A 462 -1.22 0.59 2.05
CA ILE A 462 -1.61 1.25 3.30
C ILE A 462 -0.87 2.56 3.48
N VAL A 463 -1.54 3.49 4.17
CA VAL A 463 -0.97 4.71 4.72
C VAL A 463 -1.09 4.62 6.24
N PRO A 464 -0.10 4.04 6.93
CA PRO A 464 -0.16 3.90 8.38
C PRO A 464 -0.19 5.26 9.09
N GLN A 465 -0.97 5.35 10.17
CA GLN A 465 -0.87 6.47 11.11
C GLN A 465 0.51 6.41 11.79
N SER A 466 1.40 7.32 11.42
CA SER A 466 2.78 7.36 11.93
C SER A 466 3.23 8.78 12.28
N PHE A 467 2.31 9.63 12.73
CA PHE A 467 2.55 11.04 12.99
C PHE A 467 1.97 11.50 14.33
N ASP A 468 2.50 12.61 14.83
CA ASP A 468 1.94 13.39 15.92
C ASP A 468 1.36 14.70 15.35
N ASP A 469 0.03 14.80 15.34
CA ASP A 469 -0.69 16.02 14.95
C ASP A 469 -0.79 17.06 16.08
N ALA A 470 -0.07 16.84 17.19
CA ALA A 470 -0.17 17.60 18.43
C ALA A 470 -1.61 17.66 18.99
N GLN A 471 -2.44 16.65 18.68
CA GLN A 471 -3.85 16.55 19.06
C GLN A 471 -4.70 17.69 18.48
N LEU A 472 -4.34 18.25 17.34
CA LEU A 472 -5.03 19.41 16.77
C LEU A 472 -6.26 19.05 15.94
N GLU A 473 -6.28 17.87 15.33
CA GLU A 473 -7.37 17.46 14.45
C GLU A 473 -8.27 16.44 15.15
N PHE A 474 -8.20 15.17 14.77
CA PHE A 474 -9.17 14.15 15.19
C PHE A 474 -8.67 13.23 16.31
N TRP A 475 -7.36 13.00 16.38
CA TRP A 475 -6.76 11.98 17.25
C TRP A 475 -6.36 12.55 18.61
N TYR A 476 -6.58 11.80 19.69
CA TYR A 476 -6.26 12.27 21.05
C TYR A 476 -4.79 12.11 21.44
N ARG A 477 -3.97 11.45 20.61
CA ARG A 477 -2.52 11.32 20.78
C ARG A 477 -1.90 10.71 19.52
N ALA A 478 -0.59 10.86 19.41
CA ALA A 478 0.22 10.07 18.47
C ALA A 478 0.16 8.55 18.79
N PRO A 479 0.35 7.70 17.78
CA PRO A 479 0.57 6.27 17.98
C PRO A 479 1.89 5.98 18.70
N TYR A 480 1.92 4.88 19.46
CA TYR A 480 3.15 4.27 19.95
C TYR A 480 3.81 3.42 18.86
N GLY A 481 5.08 3.08 19.05
CA GLY A 481 5.81 2.24 18.12
C GLY A 481 5.20 0.86 17.89
N SER A 482 4.69 0.23 18.94
CA SER A 482 4.01 -1.06 18.83
C SER A 482 2.68 -0.97 18.09
N GLU A 483 1.95 0.15 18.21
CA GLU A 483 0.74 0.40 17.44
C GLU A 483 1.06 0.58 15.96
N ASN A 484 2.13 1.31 15.63
CA ASN A 484 2.63 1.42 14.26
C ASN A 484 3.03 0.06 13.66
N ALA A 485 3.63 -0.83 14.47
CA ALA A 485 3.93 -2.19 14.05
C ALA A 485 2.66 -2.99 13.73
N CYS A 486 1.65 -2.95 14.60
CA CYS A 486 0.36 -3.57 14.34
C CYS A 486 -0.31 -3.01 13.06
N ASN A 487 -0.28 -1.69 12.87
CA ASN A 487 -0.87 -1.05 11.67
C ASN A 487 -0.29 -1.64 10.38
N ASN A 488 1.04 -1.69 10.31
CA ASN A 488 1.72 -2.19 9.12
C ASN A 488 1.46 -3.68 8.91
N ILE A 489 1.70 -4.52 9.93
CA ILE A 489 1.57 -5.98 9.78
C ILE A 489 0.13 -6.39 9.47
N LEU A 490 -0.89 -5.71 10.03
CA LEU A 490 -2.28 -5.94 9.64
C LEU A 490 -2.49 -5.66 8.15
N GLY A 491 -2.02 -4.52 7.64
CA GLY A 491 -2.14 -4.23 6.20
C GLY A 491 -1.53 -5.35 5.35
N TRP A 492 -0.33 -5.83 5.68
CA TRP A 492 0.31 -6.96 4.99
C TRP A 492 -0.47 -8.27 5.11
N ASN A 493 -0.93 -8.61 6.33
CA ASN A 493 -1.76 -9.79 6.58
C ASN A 493 -3.03 -9.78 5.75
N HIS A 494 -3.61 -8.61 5.46
CA HIS A 494 -4.83 -8.43 4.66
C HIS A 494 -4.58 -8.16 3.17
N GLY A 495 -3.32 -8.22 2.72
CA GLY A 495 -2.94 -8.23 1.32
C GLY A 495 -2.49 -6.90 0.74
N ALA A 496 -2.05 -5.95 1.58
CA ALA A 496 -1.38 -4.74 1.11
C ALA A 496 -0.05 -5.08 0.39
N GLN A 497 0.36 -4.21 -0.52
CA GLN A 497 1.55 -4.41 -1.38
C GLN A 497 2.55 -3.25 -1.34
N GLY A 498 2.26 -2.25 -0.51
CA GLY A 498 3.12 -1.11 -0.25
C GLY A 498 2.67 -0.41 1.02
N SER A 499 3.59 0.32 1.64
CA SER A 499 3.35 1.10 2.86
C SER A 499 3.98 2.48 2.72
N VAL A 500 3.18 3.53 2.82
CA VAL A 500 3.65 4.91 2.73
C VAL A 500 3.07 5.67 3.91
N ALA A 501 3.84 5.80 4.99
CA ALA A 501 3.31 6.35 6.23
C ALA A 501 3.24 7.88 6.21
N TRP A 502 2.11 8.44 6.66
CA TRP A 502 1.94 9.88 6.86
C TRP A 502 2.47 10.28 8.24
N ASN A 503 3.31 11.29 8.40
CA ASN A 503 4.37 11.72 7.48
C ASN A 503 5.67 11.86 8.31
N SER A 504 6.83 11.90 7.65
CA SER A 504 8.14 11.84 8.32
C SER A 504 8.49 13.08 9.16
N GLN A 505 7.97 14.25 8.79
CA GLN A 505 8.20 15.51 9.51
C GLN A 505 7.62 15.49 10.94
N TYR A 506 6.50 14.81 11.12
CA TYR A 506 5.80 14.70 12.41
C TYR A 506 5.93 13.31 13.04
N SER A 507 6.79 12.45 12.48
CA SER A 507 7.04 11.12 13.04
C SER A 507 7.97 11.20 14.24
N THR A 508 7.60 10.52 15.33
CA THR A 508 8.54 10.31 16.44
C THR A 508 9.64 9.33 16.04
N GLN A 509 10.78 9.36 16.76
CA GLN A 509 11.88 8.42 16.49
C GLN A 509 11.48 6.95 16.69
N GLU A 510 10.55 6.67 17.60
CA GLU A 510 10.03 5.31 17.84
C GLU A 510 9.24 4.81 16.63
N LEU A 511 8.43 5.67 16.02
CA LEU A 511 7.64 5.35 14.83
C LEU A 511 8.55 5.07 13.63
N LEU A 512 9.55 5.93 13.38
CA LEU A 512 10.53 5.75 12.30
C LEU A 512 11.31 4.44 12.44
N ARG A 513 11.75 4.09 13.66
CA ARG A 513 12.49 2.85 13.92
C ARG A 513 11.65 1.59 13.70
N ASN A 514 10.38 1.60 14.11
CA ASN A 514 9.51 0.45 13.89
C ASN A 514 9.18 0.26 12.40
N SER A 515 8.86 1.34 11.68
CA SER A 515 8.70 1.28 10.23
C SER A 515 9.96 0.78 9.53
N SER A 516 11.15 1.20 9.96
CA SER A 516 12.44 0.71 9.44
C SER A 516 12.60 -0.80 9.65
N ALA A 517 12.31 -1.30 10.86
CA ALA A 517 12.37 -2.74 11.15
C ALA A 517 11.41 -3.55 10.27
N ILE A 518 10.20 -3.03 10.02
CA ILE A 518 9.21 -3.66 9.15
C ILE A 518 9.64 -3.60 7.69
N ALA A 519 10.20 -2.48 7.23
CA ALA A 519 10.74 -2.36 5.87
C ALA A 519 11.80 -3.45 5.60
N HIS A 520 12.77 -3.60 6.51
CA HIS A 520 13.78 -4.66 6.41
C HIS A 520 13.18 -6.06 6.41
N LEU A 521 12.18 -6.31 7.25
CA LEU A 521 11.44 -7.57 7.26
C LEU A 521 10.82 -7.85 5.89
N VAL A 522 9.97 -6.95 5.38
CA VAL A 522 9.23 -7.22 4.13
C VAL A 522 10.17 -7.39 2.95
N PHE A 523 11.28 -6.64 2.91
CA PHE A 523 12.31 -6.82 1.88
C PHE A 523 13.00 -8.19 1.98
N SER A 524 13.37 -8.61 3.20
CA SER A 524 14.03 -9.91 3.41
C SER A 524 13.09 -11.09 3.12
N GLN A 525 11.78 -10.91 3.29
CA GLN A 525 10.76 -11.94 3.10
C GLN A 525 9.96 -11.82 1.80
N ARG A 526 10.49 -11.08 0.81
CA ARG A 526 9.82 -10.84 -0.49
C ARG A 526 9.36 -12.11 -1.21
N ARG A 527 10.08 -13.24 -1.04
CA ARG A 527 9.69 -14.53 -1.65
C ARG A 527 8.33 -15.04 -1.15
N PHE A 528 7.99 -14.75 0.10
CA PHE A 528 6.67 -15.10 0.64
C PHE A 528 5.64 -14.04 0.26
N LEU A 529 5.98 -12.77 0.47
CA LEU A 529 5.03 -11.67 0.34
C LEU A 529 4.65 -11.35 -1.11
N LEU A 530 5.55 -11.61 -2.06
CA LEU A 530 5.32 -11.37 -3.50
C LEU A 530 5.24 -12.68 -4.29
N GLU A 531 6.28 -13.51 -4.26
CA GLU A 531 6.35 -14.70 -5.15
C GLU A 531 5.30 -15.75 -4.75
N ALA A 532 5.03 -15.91 -3.45
CA ALA A 532 3.98 -16.76 -2.91
C ALA A 532 2.69 -16.00 -2.55
N TYR A 533 2.48 -14.79 -3.08
CA TYR A 533 1.34 -13.92 -2.72
C TYR A 533 -0.03 -14.63 -2.80
N GLU A 534 -0.27 -15.43 -3.83
CA GLU A 534 -1.54 -16.14 -4.05
C GLU A 534 -1.79 -17.26 -3.02
N THR A 535 -0.75 -17.68 -2.30
CA THR A 535 -0.84 -18.66 -1.21
C THR A 535 -1.22 -18.03 0.13
N ARG A 536 -1.35 -16.69 0.19
CA ARG A 536 -1.75 -15.99 1.42
C ARG A 536 -3.06 -16.57 1.95
N ARG A 537 -3.09 -16.97 3.22
CA ARG A 537 -4.31 -17.41 3.91
C ARG A 537 -4.39 -16.75 5.27
N GLN A 538 -5.59 -16.29 5.61
CA GLN A 538 -5.93 -15.98 7.01
C GLN A 538 -6.04 -17.30 7.78
N ILE A 539 -5.37 -17.40 8.92
CA ILE A 539 -5.37 -18.56 9.80
C ILE A 539 -6.37 -18.30 10.92
N LEU A 540 -7.29 -19.23 11.11
CA LEU A 540 -8.16 -19.22 12.27
C LEU A 540 -7.33 -19.57 13.51
N SER A 541 -7.37 -18.71 14.52
CA SER A 541 -6.92 -19.07 15.86
C SER A 541 -8.12 -19.54 16.69
N ASP A 542 -7.83 -20.24 17.80
CA ASP A 542 -8.82 -20.57 18.83
C ASP A 542 -9.34 -19.34 19.59
N GLN A 543 -8.78 -18.18 19.29
CA GLN A 543 -9.03 -16.91 19.91
C GLN A 543 -9.92 -16.07 19.00
N PRO A 544 -11.00 -15.48 19.52
CA PRO A 544 -12.00 -14.85 18.67
C PRO A 544 -11.40 -13.60 17.98
N TYR A 545 -11.67 -13.47 16.67
CA TYR A 545 -11.47 -12.25 15.90
C TYR A 545 -12.82 -11.56 15.55
N PRO A 546 -13.60 -11.01 16.49
CA PRO A 546 -14.77 -10.21 16.15
C PRO A 546 -14.43 -8.72 16.28
N GLY A 547 -14.09 -8.12 15.14
CA GLY A 547 -14.33 -6.70 14.82
C GLY A 547 -13.63 -5.62 15.64
N MET A 548 -12.96 -5.92 16.76
CA MET A 548 -12.37 -4.85 17.60
C MET A 548 -11.13 -5.24 18.43
N ASN A 549 -10.96 -6.51 18.82
CA ASN A 549 -9.94 -6.92 19.81
C ASN A 549 -9.65 -8.43 19.75
N GLY A 550 -8.67 -8.85 18.96
CA GLY A 550 -8.34 -10.28 18.81
C GLY A 550 -6.95 -10.53 18.22
N ILE A 551 -6.67 -11.80 17.92
CA ILE A 551 -5.46 -12.23 17.24
C ILE A 551 -5.74 -12.36 15.73
N ASP A 552 -5.02 -11.59 14.93
CA ASP A 552 -4.98 -11.73 13.47
C ASP A 552 -3.74 -12.53 13.06
N ILE A 553 -3.88 -13.48 12.15
CA ILE A 553 -2.78 -14.34 11.72
C ILE A 553 -2.89 -14.62 10.23
N ALA A 554 -1.86 -14.27 9.47
CA ALA A 554 -1.75 -14.67 8.07
C ALA A 554 -0.57 -15.62 7.86
N SER A 555 -0.69 -16.46 6.82
CA SER A 555 0.41 -17.30 6.35
C SER A 555 0.60 -17.26 4.84
N TRP A 556 1.83 -17.54 4.42
CA TRP A 556 2.25 -17.72 3.03
C TRP A 556 3.06 -19.00 2.93
N THR A 557 2.81 -19.80 1.91
CA THR A 557 3.42 -21.13 1.75
C THR A 557 4.25 -21.17 0.47
N ILE A 558 5.50 -21.64 0.58
CA ILE A 558 6.34 -22.00 -0.56
C ILE A 558 6.55 -23.51 -0.50
N GLU A 559 6.01 -24.20 -1.49
CA GLU A 559 6.16 -25.65 -1.66
C GLU A 559 7.42 -25.98 -2.46
N ASP A 560 7.95 -27.19 -2.24
CA ASP A 560 9.08 -27.78 -2.97
C ASP A 560 10.28 -26.84 -3.18
N ILE A 561 10.76 -26.27 -2.07
CA ILE A 561 11.83 -25.27 -2.10
C ILE A 561 13.07 -25.86 -2.76
N ASN A 562 13.46 -25.27 -3.88
CA ASN A 562 14.61 -25.70 -4.69
C ASN A 562 14.57 -27.19 -5.09
N GLY A 563 13.39 -27.78 -5.26
CA GLY A 563 13.25 -29.20 -5.64
C GLY A 563 13.60 -30.19 -4.52
N THR A 564 13.60 -29.73 -3.26
CA THR A 564 13.98 -30.56 -2.10
C THR A 564 12.84 -31.38 -1.54
N GLY A 565 11.61 -31.17 -2.01
CA GLY A 565 10.37 -31.70 -1.43
C GLY A 565 9.97 -31.04 -0.11
N LYS A 566 10.71 -30.03 0.36
CA LYS A 566 10.42 -29.30 1.60
C LYS A 566 9.43 -28.16 1.36
N THR A 567 8.62 -27.89 2.37
CA THR A 567 7.70 -26.77 2.38
C THR A 567 8.08 -25.81 3.49
N GLU A 568 8.14 -24.51 3.18
CA GLU A 568 8.22 -23.48 4.22
C GLU A 568 6.99 -22.61 4.25
N ARG A 569 6.67 -22.15 5.46
CA ARG A 569 5.53 -21.28 5.70
C ARG A 569 5.97 -20.09 6.52
N LEU A 570 5.76 -18.88 6.00
CA LEU A 570 5.85 -17.66 6.78
C LEU A 570 4.53 -17.44 7.50
N ILE A 571 4.59 -17.14 8.78
CA ILE A 571 3.42 -16.84 9.61
C ILE A 571 3.66 -15.50 10.28
N MET A 572 2.72 -14.57 10.14
CA MET A 572 2.73 -13.28 10.81
C MET A 572 1.48 -13.14 11.66
N ALA A 573 1.67 -12.86 12.95
CA ALA A 573 0.60 -12.73 13.92
C ALA A 573 0.60 -11.33 14.53
N VAL A 574 -0.60 -10.80 14.78
CA VAL A 574 -0.85 -9.51 15.41
C VAL A 574 -1.79 -9.72 16.58
N ASN A 575 -1.42 -9.22 17.75
CA ASN A 575 -2.36 -9.01 18.83
C ASN A 575 -2.94 -7.60 18.71
N ALA A 576 -4.14 -7.51 18.12
CA ALA A 576 -4.85 -6.27 17.84
C ALA A 576 -5.71 -5.78 19.02
N GLN A 577 -5.48 -6.29 20.23
CA GLN A 577 -6.12 -5.78 21.44
C GLN A 577 -5.73 -4.31 21.66
N TYR A 578 -6.69 -3.40 21.43
CA TYR A 578 -6.52 -1.96 21.58
C TYR A 578 -7.07 -1.45 22.92
N GLY A 579 -8.18 -2.05 23.38
CA GLY A 579 -8.87 -1.67 24.62
C GLY A 579 -8.28 -2.29 25.90
N ARG A 580 -8.91 -1.99 27.05
CA ARG A 580 -8.63 -2.71 28.31
C ARG A 580 -9.09 -4.17 28.16
N GLY A 581 -8.18 -5.12 28.37
CA GLY A 581 -8.41 -6.56 28.15
C GLY A 581 -7.20 -7.38 28.58
N GLU A 582 -7.10 -8.62 28.08
CA GLU A 582 -5.95 -9.49 28.37
C GLU A 582 -4.63 -8.84 27.94
N GLU A 583 -3.67 -8.81 28.87
CA GLU A 583 -2.38 -8.15 28.66
C GLU A 583 -1.45 -8.95 27.75
N SER A 584 -1.71 -10.24 27.56
CA SER A 584 -0.96 -11.12 26.69
C SER A 584 -1.74 -12.39 26.35
N TRP A 585 -1.57 -12.90 25.15
CA TRP A 585 -2.15 -14.15 24.66
C TRP A 585 -1.03 -15.15 24.42
N THR A 586 -1.25 -16.40 24.84
CA THR A 586 -0.35 -17.51 24.52
C THR A 586 -1.14 -18.58 23.77
N PHE A 587 -0.73 -18.88 22.54
CA PHE A 587 -1.46 -19.82 21.68
C PHE A 587 -0.51 -20.58 20.75
N GLY A 588 -0.94 -21.78 20.35
CA GLY A 588 -0.36 -22.52 19.23
C GLY A 588 -1.23 -22.37 17.98
N LEU A 589 -0.80 -22.95 16.86
CA LEU A 589 -1.61 -22.97 15.64
C LEU A 589 -2.37 -24.30 15.56
N GLN A 590 -3.70 -24.23 15.42
CA GLN A 590 -4.51 -25.43 15.20
C GLN A 590 -4.26 -25.99 13.79
N ASP A 591 -4.24 -27.32 13.67
CA ASP A 591 -4.13 -28.05 12.41
C ASP A 591 -2.94 -27.66 11.51
N PHE A 592 -1.86 -27.13 12.10
CA PHE A 592 -0.69 -26.65 11.35
C PHE A 592 0.47 -27.65 11.36
N LEU A 593 1.09 -27.86 10.20
CA LEU A 593 2.23 -28.76 10.00
C LEU A 593 3.55 -27.98 9.87
N GLY A 594 4.63 -28.57 10.37
CA GLY A 594 6.00 -28.03 10.29
C GLY A 594 6.61 -27.71 11.66
N THR A 595 7.93 -27.48 11.68
CA THR A 595 8.68 -27.09 12.89
C THR A 595 9.27 -25.70 12.75
N VAL A 596 9.44 -24.99 13.86
CA VAL A 596 10.10 -23.68 13.89
C VAL A 596 11.50 -23.80 13.31
N LYS A 597 11.69 -23.15 12.16
CA LYS A 597 12.97 -22.96 11.47
C LYS A 597 13.63 -21.68 11.94
N GLU A 598 12.89 -20.58 11.95
CA GLU A 598 13.41 -19.25 12.26
C GLU A 598 12.31 -18.38 12.88
N VAL A 599 12.61 -17.72 13.99
CA VAL A 599 11.76 -16.66 14.54
C VAL A 599 12.30 -15.33 14.01
N LEU A 600 11.51 -14.62 13.21
CA LEU A 600 11.93 -13.38 12.57
C LEU A 600 11.86 -12.21 13.55
N TYR A 601 10.78 -12.13 14.33
CA TYR A 601 10.57 -11.13 15.37
C TYR A 601 9.44 -11.53 16.31
N GLY A 602 9.31 -10.79 17.42
CA GLY A 602 8.34 -11.07 18.46
C GLY A 602 8.72 -12.29 19.29
N ASN A 603 7.80 -12.73 20.15
CA ASN A 603 8.05 -13.83 21.08
C ASN A 603 7.33 -15.10 20.63
N VAL A 604 8.09 -15.99 19.98
CA VAL A 604 7.63 -17.32 19.55
C VAL A 604 8.60 -18.35 20.11
N ALA A 605 8.10 -19.28 20.93
CA ALA A 605 8.86 -20.40 21.44
C ALA A 605 8.67 -21.64 20.57
N LYS A 606 9.64 -22.56 20.65
CA LYS A 606 9.54 -23.89 20.06
C LYS A 606 8.99 -24.87 21.10
N GLY A 607 7.82 -25.43 20.83
CA GLY A 607 7.17 -26.44 21.67
C GLY A 607 7.90 -27.79 21.63
N PRO A 608 7.46 -28.78 22.43
CA PRO A 608 8.13 -30.08 22.57
C PRO A 608 8.31 -30.86 21.28
N ASN A 609 7.40 -30.73 20.31
CA ASN A 609 7.47 -31.40 19.01
C ASN A 609 8.01 -30.48 17.90
N GLY A 610 8.47 -29.28 18.27
CA GLY A 610 9.01 -28.31 17.35
C GLY A 610 8.00 -27.29 16.81
N GLU A 611 6.73 -27.39 17.20
CA GLU A 611 5.64 -26.48 16.84
C GLU A 611 5.86 -25.05 17.39
N PRO A 612 5.32 -24.00 16.75
CA PRO A 612 5.39 -22.65 17.27
C PRO A 612 4.40 -22.43 18.42
N VAL A 613 4.86 -21.79 19.49
CA VAL A 613 4.03 -21.26 20.58
C VAL A 613 4.21 -19.75 20.65
N PHE A 614 3.19 -19.01 20.24
CA PHE A 614 3.18 -17.55 20.25
C PHE A 614 2.88 -17.04 21.65
N MET A 615 3.58 -15.99 22.07
CA MET A 615 3.34 -15.25 23.31
C MET A 615 3.27 -13.77 22.97
N LEU A 616 2.08 -13.25 22.67
CA LEU A 616 1.89 -11.89 22.19
C LEU A 616 1.36 -11.00 23.29
N PRO A 617 2.15 -10.04 23.83
CA PRO A 617 1.63 -8.95 24.64
C PRO A 617 0.54 -8.17 23.89
N ARG A 618 -0.28 -7.42 24.62
CA ARG A 618 -1.24 -6.49 24.03
C ARG A 618 -0.55 -5.57 23.04
N THR A 619 -1.15 -5.38 21.87
CA THR A 619 -0.61 -4.50 20.81
C THR A 619 0.82 -4.89 20.47
N SER A 620 0.99 -6.09 19.93
CA SER A 620 2.29 -6.60 19.53
C SER A 620 2.17 -7.46 18.28
N VAL A 621 3.31 -7.76 17.68
CA VAL A 621 3.42 -8.54 16.46
C VAL A 621 4.51 -9.59 16.62
N ALA A 622 4.37 -10.73 15.94
CA ALA A 622 5.42 -11.73 15.81
C ALA A 622 5.38 -12.39 14.43
N ALA A 623 6.53 -12.89 13.98
CA ALA A 623 6.58 -13.77 12.83
C ALA A 623 7.59 -14.89 12.96
N VAL A 624 7.27 -16.00 12.30
CA VAL A 624 8.05 -17.23 12.31
C VAL A 624 8.00 -17.87 10.93
N ILE A 625 9.10 -18.50 10.54
CA ILE A 625 9.16 -19.42 9.40
C ILE A 625 9.13 -20.84 9.97
N LEU A 626 8.20 -21.64 9.46
CA LEU A 626 8.14 -23.08 9.71
C LEU A 626 8.70 -23.83 8.49
N GLU A 627 9.30 -24.99 8.75
CA GLU A 627 9.75 -25.95 7.73
C GLU A 627 9.13 -27.32 8.01
N GLU A 628 8.55 -27.92 6.97
CA GLU A 628 8.02 -29.28 6.94
C GLU A 628 8.91 -30.19 6.09
#